data_AF-A0A9X7J565-F1
#
_entry.id   AF-A0A9X7J565-F1
#
_cell.length_a   1.000
_cell.length_b   1.000
_cell.length_c   1.000
_cell.angle_alpha   90.00
_cell.angle_beta   90.00
_cell.angle_gamma   90.00
#
_symmetry.space_group_name_H-M   'P 1'
#
loop_
_entity.id
_entity.type
_entity.pdbx_description
1 polymer ?
#
loop_
_entity_poly.entity_id
_entity_poly.type
_entity_poly.pdbx_seq_one_letter_code
_entity_poly.pdbx_strand_id
1 'polypeptide(L)'
;MQLIFYTTVSPEEYCRQGKDFPFPEPDYCPHCRLKVPRQKHGFFARNAINDNFSSRILIRRSTANTAILPFPTCLPFACPTSSTP
;
A
#
# COMPACT_ATOMS: atom_id res chain seq x y z
N MET A 1 -6.66 2.31 3.52
CA MET A 1 -6.60 2.37 2.05
C MET A 1 -5.60 1.33 1.56
N GLN A 2 -5.95 0.55 0.53
CA GLN A 2 -5.13 -0.53 -0.01
C GLN A 2 -4.80 -0.20 -1.48
N LEU A 3 -3.53 -0.36 -1.88
CA LEU A 3 -3.12 -0.26 -3.28
C LEU A 3 -3.12 -1.68 -3.85
N ILE A 4 -3.96 -1.92 -4.86
CA ILE A 4 -3.98 -3.18 -5.61
C ILE A 4 -3.09 -2.97 -6.84
N PHE A 5 -2.17 -3.90 -7.08
CA PHE A 5 -1.33 -3.92 -8.27
C PHE A 5 -1.31 -5.33 -8.84
N TYR A 6 -1.15 -5.43 -10.15
CA TYR A 6 -1.00 -6.70 -10.85
C TYR A 6 0.49 -7.02 -11.00
N THR A 7 0.82 -8.30 -10.90
CA THR A 7 2.17 -8.83 -11.13
C THR A 7 2.07 -10.06 -12.01
N THR A 8 3.10 -10.28 -12.84
CA THR A 8 3.25 -11.49 -13.65
C THR A 8 3.86 -12.66 -12.87
N VAL A 9 4.27 -12.41 -11.62
CA VAL A 9 4.92 -13.39 -10.74
C VAL A 9 3.89 -14.34 -10.14
N SER A 10 4.20 -15.64 -10.09
CA SER A 10 3.32 -16.64 -9.46
C SER A 10 3.23 -16.45 -7.94
N PRO A 11 2.15 -16.90 -7.27
CA PRO A 11 2.02 -16.80 -5.81
C PRO A 11 3.18 -17.42 -5.03
N GLU A 12 3.75 -18.52 -5.54
CA GLU A 12 4.90 -19.23 -4.98
C GLU A 12 6.16 -18.36 -5.03
N GLU A 13 6.45 -17.80 -6.19
CA GLU A 13 7.62 -16.95 -6.40
C GLU A 13 7.48 -15.63 -5.62
N TYR A 14 6.27 -15.08 -5.56
CA TYR A 14 5.95 -13.93 -4.71
C TYR A 14 6.24 -14.24 -3.23
N CYS A 15 5.83 -15.41 -2.75
CA CYS A 15 6.08 -15.85 -1.39
C CYS A 15 7.58 -16.07 -1.12
N ARG A 16 8.32 -16.62 -2.09
CA ARG A 16 9.76 -16.83 -2.01
C ARG A 16 10.53 -15.51 -1.90
N GLN A 17 10.13 -14.50 -2.67
CA GLN A 17 10.76 -13.17 -2.65
C GLN A 17 10.44 -12.39 -1.36
N GLY A 18 9.25 -12.57 -0.79
CA GLY A 18 8.90 -12.03 0.53
C GLY A 18 9.11 -10.51 0.63
N LYS A 19 10.10 -10.07 1.42
CA LYS A 19 10.41 -8.64 1.64
C LYS A 19 11.21 -8.02 0.50
N ASP A 20 11.87 -8.84 -0.30
CA ASP A 20 12.72 -8.42 -1.42
C ASP A 20 11.91 -8.23 -2.71
N PHE A 21 10.61 -8.56 -2.69
CA PHE A 21 9.71 -8.28 -3.80
C PHE A 21 9.69 -6.77 -4.11
N PRO A 22 9.76 -6.35 -5.40
CA PRO A 22 9.80 -4.94 -5.79
C PRO A 22 8.42 -4.28 -5.65
N PHE A 23 8.00 -4.03 -4.41
CA PHE A 23 6.72 -3.40 -4.11
C PHE A 23 6.65 -1.99 -4.73
N PRO A 24 5.52 -1.64 -5.40
CA PRO A 24 5.36 -0.31 -5.96
C PRO A 24 5.39 0.75 -4.86
N GLU A 25 6.23 1.76 -5.05
CA GLU A 25 6.32 2.94 -4.20
C GLU A 25 5.71 4.13 -4.95
N PRO A 26 4.41 4.42 -4.81
CA PRO A 26 3.85 5.65 -5.37
C PRO A 26 4.49 6.87 -4.71
N ASP A 27 4.91 7.80 -5.57
CA ASP A 27 5.48 9.11 -5.23
C ASP A 27 4.46 10.06 -4.59
N TYR A 28 3.17 9.80 -4.85
CA TYR A 28 2.05 10.63 -4.42
C TYR A 28 1.13 9.85 -3.51
N CYS A 29 0.51 10.54 -2.55
CA CYS A 29 -0.56 9.94 -1.77
C CYS A 29 -1.72 9.58 -2.71
N PRO A 30 -2.16 8.30 -2.78
CA PRO A 30 -3.30 7.91 -3.62
C PRO A 30 -4.62 8.57 -3.23
N HIS A 31 -4.67 9.24 -2.06
CA HIS A 31 -5.82 10.02 -1.62
C HIS A 31 -5.70 11.50 -2.00
N CYS A 32 -4.64 12.17 -1.54
CA CYS A 32 -4.52 13.63 -1.64
C CYS A 32 -3.73 14.09 -2.88
N ARG A 33 -3.13 13.16 -3.65
CA ARG A 33 -2.18 13.43 -4.75
C ARG A 33 -0.99 14.34 -4.39
N LEU A 34 -0.75 14.57 -3.09
CA LEU A 34 0.39 15.30 -2.59
C LEU A 34 1.65 14.43 -2.65
N LYS A 35 2.77 15.04 -3.03
CA LYS A 35 4.10 14.41 -2.98
C LYS A 35 4.55 14.33 -1.53
N VAL A 36 4.19 13.24 -0.86
CA VAL A 36 4.52 13.03 0.56
C VAL A 36 5.51 11.86 0.64
N PRO A 37 6.72 12.06 1.20
CA PRO A 37 7.63 10.95 1.43
C PRO A 37 6.98 9.96 2.38
N ARG A 38 6.71 8.74 1.89
CA ARG A 38 6.05 7.69 2.68
C ARG A 38 7.11 6.92 3.45
N GLN A 39 6.93 6.82 4.77
CA GLN A 39 7.80 5.99 5.60
C GLN A 39 7.42 4.51 5.45
N LYS A 40 8.44 3.64 5.37
CA LYS A 40 8.26 2.19 5.40
C LYS A 40 7.80 1.81 6.81
N HIS A 41 6.55 1.39 6.95
CA HIS A 41 5.96 1.07 8.26
C HIS A 41 6.16 -0.41 8.62
N GLY A 42 6.24 -1.29 7.63
CA GLY A 42 6.54 -2.71 7.81
C GLY A 42 5.78 -3.61 6.84
N PHE A 43 5.65 -4.88 7.22
CA PHE A 43 4.92 -5.90 6.46
C PHE A 43 3.97 -6.64 7.40
N PHE A 44 2.82 -7.08 6.88
CA PHE A 44 1.96 -8.04 7.56
C PHE A 44 1.76 -9.25 6.66
N ALA A 45 1.54 -10.41 7.27
CA ALA A 45 1.29 -11.66 6.55
C ALA A 45 -0.21 -11.87 6.30
N ARG A 46 -0.57 -12.42 5.14
CA ARG A 46 -1.91 -12.97 4.86
C ARG A 46 -1.80 -14.34 4.24
N ASN A 47 -2.82 -15.16 4.49
CA ASN A 47 -2.94 -16.46 3.83
C ASN A 47 -3.33 -16.24 2.36
N ALA A 48 -2.56 -16.82 1.45
CA ALA A 48 -2.91 -17.00 0.05
C ALA A 48 -3.22 -18.48 -0.15
N ILE A 49 -4.44 -18.76 -0.58
CA ILE A 49 -4.94 -20.11 -0.85
C ILE A 49 -5.38 -20.12 -2.32
N ASN A 50 -4.81 -21.05 -3.07
CA ASN A 50 -5.12 -21.36 -4.46
C ASN A 50 -5.12 -22.89 -4.62
N ASP A 51 -5.63 -23.41 -5.73
CA ASP A 51 -5.86 -24.85 -5.91
C ASP A 51 -4.62 -25.73 -5.64
N ASN A 52 -3.42 -25.22 -5.95
CA ASN A 52 -2.14 -25.91 -5.73
C ASN A 52 -1.20 -25.22 -4.73
N PHE A 53 -1.65 -24.14 -4.05
CA PHE A 53 -0.77 -23.31 -3.22
C PHE A 53 -1.48 -22.82 -1.96
N SER A 54 -0.93 -23.14 -0.80
CA SER A 54 -1.41 -22.63 0.49
C SER A 54 -0.22 -22.14 1.31
N SER A 55 -0.07 -20.83 1.45
CA SER A 55 1.06 -20.23 2.17
C SER A 55 0.77 -18.81 2.62
N ARG A 56 1.66 -18.27 3.48
CA ARG A 56 1.57 -16.90 3.97
C ARG A 56 2.37 -15.96 3.10
N ILE A 57 1.71 -15.01 2.47
CA ILE A 57 2.31 -13.96 1.66
C ILE A 57 2.48 -12.67 2.46
N LEU A 58 3.54 -11.92 2.16
CA LEU A 58 3.79 -10.63 2.79
C LEU A 58 3.11 -9.50 2.01
N ILE A 59 2.48 -8.59 2.74
CA ILE A 59 1.88 -7.37 2.19
C ILE A 59 2.55 -6.18 2.85
N ARG A 60 3.06 -5.26 2.02
CA ARG A 60 3.76 -4.05 2.48
C ARG A 60 2.79 -3.02 3.04
N ARG A 61 3.11 -2.50 4.23
CA ARG A 61 2.43 -1.36 4.86
C ARG A 61 3.31 -0.11 4.76
N SER A 62 2.74 0.94 4.20
CA SER A 62 3.33 2.28 4.15
C SER A 62 2.44 3.25 4.91
N THR A 63 3.03 4.10 5.74
CA THR A 63 2.33 5.23 6.34
C THR A 63 2.70 6.50 5.59
N ALA A 64 1.68 7.32 5.29
CA ALA A 64 1.94 8.69 4.89
C ALA A 64 2.54 9.41 6.10
N ASN A 65 3.70 10.05 5.92
CA ASN A 65 4.25 10.92 6.96
C ASN A 65 3.48 12.24 6.91
N THR A 66 2.30 12.26 7.51
CA THR A 66 1.51 13.49 7.71
C THR A 66 1.98 14.28 8.93
N ALA A 67 3.24 14.17 9.36
CA ALA A 67 3.74 14.88 10.54
C ALA A 67 3.90 16.41 10.37
N ILE A 68 3.48 17.00 9.24
CA ILE A 68 3.36 18.46 9.08
C ILE A 68 1.90 18.93 9.25
N LEU A 69 0.92 18.03 9.26
CA LEU A 69 -0.48 18.39 9.46
C LEU A 69 -1.02 17.70 10.73
N PRO A 70 -1.55 18.45 11.71
CA PRO A 70 -2.14 17.86 12.90
C PRO A 70 -3.24 16.87 12.47
N PHE A 71 -3.18 15.67 13.03
CA PHE A 71 -4.15 14.60 12.82
C PHE A 71 -5.59 15.12 13.02
N PRO A 72 -6.61 14.72 12.22
CA PRO A 72 -6.68 13.56 11.32
C PRO A 72 -7.15 13.94 9.90
N THR A 73 -6.30 14.54 9.07
CA THR A 73 -6.69 14.98 7.70
C THR A 73 -6.56 13.91 6.62
N CYS A 74 -6.21 12.67 6.98
CA CYS A 74 -6.24 11.50 6.08
C CYS A 74 -7.37 10.52 6.42
N LEU A 75 -8.41 10.96 7.13
CA LEU A 75 -9.71 10.30 7.11
C LEU A 75 -10.41 10.61 5.78
N PRO A 76 -11.24 9.69 5.24
CA PRO A 76 -11.93 9.87 3.95
C PRO A 76 -12.89 11.08 3.88
N PHE A 77 -12.99 11.85 4.97
CA PHE A 77 -13.88 12.99 5.14
C PHE A 77 -13.23 14.36 4.91
N ALA A 78 -11.91 14.43 4.66
CA ALA A 78 -11.19 15.71 4.53
C ALA A 78 -10.45 15.90 3.19
N CYS A 79 -10.84 15.17 2.14
CA CYS A 79 -10.63 15.68 0.80
C CYS A 79 -11.68 16.77 0.59
N PRO A 80 -11.33 18.06 0.48
CA PRO A 80 -12.26 19.00 -0.14
C PRO A 80 -12.54 18.42 -1.53
N THR A 81 -13.76 17.95 -1.74
CA THR A 81 -14.28 17.77 -3.08
C THR A 81 -14.00 19.08 -3.77
N SER A 82 -13.07 19.08 -4.72
CA SER A 82 -13.02 20.14 -5.72
C SER A 82 -14.26 19.96 -6.60
N SER A 83 -15.43 20.26 -6.04
CA SER A 83 -16.38 21.16 -6.69
C SER A 83 -15.56 22.42 -6.96
N THR A 84 -15.32 22.84 -8.19
CA THR A 84 -16.26 23.14 -9.29
C THR A 84 -15.40 23.77 -10.41
N PRO A 85 -15.93 24.23 -11.56
CA PRO A 85 -17.32 24.28 -12.01
C PRO A 85 -17.66 23.33 -13.17
#